data_AF-A0A7W1LM85-F1
#
_entry.id   AF-A0A7W1LM85-F1
#
_cell.length_a   1.000
_cell.length_b   1.000
_cell.length_c   1.000
_cell.angle_alpha   90.00
_cell.angle_beta   90.00
_cell.angle_gamma   90.00
#
_symmetry.space_group_name_H-M   'P 1'
#
loop_
_entity.id
_entity.type
_entity.pdbx_description
1 polymer ?
#
loop_
_entity_poly.entity_id
_entity_poly.type
_entity_poly.pdbx_seq_one_letter_code
_entity_poly.pdbx_strand_id
1 'polypeptide(L)' 'MLLGSALRGVFDAMPEGGRALVVGHSPTNEAAVLGLAAEVVGPLGKGEGVLIIEDGDRYHVRAMERGSA' A
#
# COMPACT_ATOMS: atom_id res chain seq x y z
N MET A 1 -11.34 -0.73 -8.94
CA MET A 1 -10.07 -0.45 -9.65
C MET A 1 -9.23 -1.72 -9.64
N LEU A 2 -8.74 -2.20 -10.79
CA LEU A 2 -8.03 -3.48 -10.91
C LEU A 2 -6.84 -3.62 -9.94
N LEU A 3 -6.06 -2.54 -9.75
CA LEU A 3 -4.89 -2.59 -8.87
C LEU A 3 -5.27 -2.73 -7.38
N GLY A 4 -6.35 -2.10 -6.92
CA GLY A 4 -6.83 -2.28 -5.54
C GLY A 4 -7.27 -3.72 -5.26
N SER A 5 -7.94 -4.35 -6.22
CA SER A 5 -8.29 -5.77 -6.17
C SER A 5 -7.04 -6.66 -6.13
N ALA A 6 -6.02 -6.32 -6.91
CA ALA A 6 -4.75 -7.04 -6.91
C ALA A 6 -4.01 -6.89 -5.57
N LEU A 7 -4.00 -5.70 -4.96
CA LEU A 7 -3.43 -5.50 -3.63
C LEU A 7 -4.15 -6.35 -2.58
N ARG A 8 -5.48 -6.39 -2.60
CA ARG A 8 -6.26 -7.27 -1.72
C ARG A 8 -5.84 -8.73 -1.87
N GLY A 9 -5.67 -9.21 -3.10
CA GLY A 9 -5.18 -10.57 -3.35
C GLY A 9 -3.76 -10.83 -2.82
N VAL A 10 -2.90 -9.81 -2.75
CA VAL A 10 -1.58 -9.93 -2.10
C VAL A 10 -1.72 -10.09 -0.59
N PHE A 11 -2.59 -9.31 0.06
CA PHE A 11 -2.90 -9.46 1.49
C PHE A 11 -3.47 -10.84 1.81
N ASP A 12 -4.49 -11.28 1.07
CA ASP A 12 -5.15 -12.57 1.27
C ASP A 12 -4.18 -13.77 1.11
N ALA A 13 -3.10 -13.61 0.32
CA ALA A 13 -2.09 -14.65 0.09
C ALA A 13 -0.90 -14.59 1.08
N MET A 14 -0.82 -13.56 1.92
CA MET A 14 0.33 -13.32 2.79
C MET A 14 0.19 -14.07 4.11
N PRO A 15 1.25 -14.73 4.63
CA PRO A 15 1.21 -15.28 5.98
C PRO A 15 1.10 -14.15 7.00
N GLU A 16 0.59 -14.47 8.18
CA GLU A 16 0.50 -13.51 9.29
C GLU A 16 1.88 -12.88 9.59
N GLY A 17 1.92 -11.55 9.72
CA GLY A 17 3.17 -10.80 9.90
C GLY A 17 4.06 -10.69 8.66
N GLY A 18 3.64 -11.24 7.51
CA GLY A 18 4.32 -11.10 6.24
C GLY A 18 4.36 -9.65 5.74
N ARG A 19 5.25 -9.39 4.76
CA ARG A 19 5.39 -8.07 4.13
C ARG A 19 5.51 -8.22 2.63
N ALA A 20 4.86 -7.32 1.90
CA ALA A 20 4.99 -7.18 0.46
C ALA A 20 5.45 -5.75 0.10
N LEU A 21 6.21 -5.62 -0.98
CA LEU A 21 6.63 -4.34 -1.53
C LEU A 21 6.06 -4.18 -2.94
N VAL A 22 5.37 -3.07 -3.17
CA VAL A 22 4.84 -2.70 -4.48
C VAL A 22 5.67 -1.54 -5.02
N VAL A 23 6.39 -1.78 -6.12
CA VAL A 23 7.22 -0.77 -6.78
C VAL A 23 6.60 -0.41 -8.12
N GLY A 24 6.33 0.88 -8.31
CA GLY A 24 5.78 1.41 -9.55
C GLY A 24 6.03 2.91 -9.65
N HIS A 25 6.00 3.44 -10.86
CA HIS A 25 6.24 4.86 -11.14
C HIS A 25 4.95 5.49 -11.65
N SER A 26 3.90 5.57 -10.84
CA SER A 26 2.71 6.30 -11.26
C SER A 26 1.75 6.63 -10.11
N PRO A 27 0.85 7.62 -10.33
CA PRO A 27 -0.30 7.87 -9.47
C PRO A 27 -1.24 6.67 -9.27
N THR A 28 -1.06 5.57 -10.02
CA THR A 28 -1.87 4.36 -9.87
C THR A 28 -1.70 3.73 -8.49
N ASN A 29 -0.54 3.90 -7.84
CA ASN A 29 -0.31 3.42 -6.48
C ASN A 29 -1.21 4.16 -5.48
N GLU A 30 -1.34 5.48 -5.59
CA GLU A 30 -2.23 6.29 -4.74
C GLU A 30 -3.69 5.88 -4.93
N ALA A 31 -4.11 5.68 -6.18
CA ALA A 31 -5.44 5.21 -6.51
C ALA A 31 -5.73 3.78 -5.99
N ALA A 32 -4.71 2.94 -5.88
CA ALA A 32 -4.84 1.60 -5.31
C ALA A 32 -4.98 1.63 -3.79
N VAL A 33 -4.24 2.50 -3.11
CA VAL A 33 -4.41 2.77 -1.66
C VAL A 33 -5.84 3.24 -1.39
N LEU A 34 -6.34 4.20 -2.17
CA LEU A 34 -7.72 4.66 -2.05
C LEU A 34 -8.72 3.52 -2.27
N GLY A 35 -8.50 2.69 -3.29
CA GLY A 35 -9.39 1.57 -3.61
C GLY A 35 -9.38 0.44 -2.57
N LEU A 36 -8.29 0.28 -1.83
CA LEU A 36 -8.11 -0.77 -0.81
C LEU A 36 -8.54 -0.30 0.58
N ALA A 37 -7.99 0.82 1.03
CA ALA A 37 -8.10 1.31 2.41
C ALA A 37 -9.15 2.42 2.58
N ALA A 38 -9.78 2.89 1.50
CA ALA A 38 -10.64 4.07 1.49
C ALA A 38 -9.95 5.34 2.04
N GLU A 39 -8.62 5.41 1.93
CA GLU A 39 -7.80 6.51 2.42
C GLU A 39 -7.12 7.25 1.26
N VAL A 40 -7.18 8.58 1.28
CA VAL A 40 -6.48 9.42 0.31
C VAL A 40 -5.08 9.72 0.83
N VAL A 41 -4.07 9.31 0.07
CA VAL A 41 -2.67 9.68 0.34
C VAL A 41 -2.26 10.84 -0.56
N GLY A 42 -1.36 11.68 -0.06
CA GLY A 42 -0.74 12.73 -0.86
C GLY A 42 0.12 12.16 -2.00
N PRO A 43 0.49 12.99 -2.99
CA PRO A 43 1.35 12.57 -4.09
C PRO A 43 2.67 11.99 -3.58
N LEU A 44 3.03 10.80 -4.07
CA LEU A 44 4.28 10.14 -3.70
C LEU A 44 5.42 10.58 -4.63
N GLY A 45 6.48 11.13 -4.06
CA GLY A 45 7.71 11.46 -4.75
C GLY A 45 8.53 10.24 -5.14
N LYS A 46 9.64 10.46 -5.85
CA LYS A 46 10.54 9.39 -6.26
C LYS A 46 11.13 8.66 -5.04
N GLY A 47 10.94 7.34 -5.01
CA GLY A 47 11.42 6.48 -3.94
C GLY A 47 10.66 6.67 -2.62
N GLU A 48 9.52 7.36 -2.64
CA GLU A 48 8.60 7.41 -1.51
C GLU A 48 7.61 6.26 -1.61
N GLY A 49 7.09 5.88 -0.46
CA GLY A 49 6.15 4.77 -0.34
C GLY A 49 5.26 4.93 0.86
N VAL A 50 4.29 4.05 0.95
CA VAL A 50 3.37 3.95 2.09
C VAL A 50 3.40 2.53 2.63
N LEU A 51 3.34 2.42 3.95
CA LEU A 51 3.15 1.16 4.64
C LEU A 51 1.64 1.01 4.88
N ILE A 52 1.09 -0.08 4.36
CA ILE A 52 -0.30 -0.48 4.62
C ILE A 52 -0.26 -1.70 5.53
N ILE A 53 -0.95 -1.62 6.67
CA ILE A 53 -1.05 -2.70 7.65
C ILE A 53 -2.51 -3.14 7.70
N GLU A 54 -2.76 -4.42 7.49
CA GLU A 54 -4.06 -5.02 7.75
C GLU A 54 -4.13 -5.44 9.22
N ASP A 55 -5.19 -4.99 9.91
CA ASP A 55 -5.52 -5.34 11.29
C ASP A 55 -6.98 -5.80 11.32
N GLY A 56 -7.18 -7.12 11.21
CA GLY A 56 -8.50 -7.72 10.96
C GLY A 56 -9.08 -7.23 9.63
N ASP A 57 -10.29 -6.65 9.66
CA ASP A 57 -10.96 -6.11 8.47
C ASP A 57 -10.65 -4.62 8.22
N ARG A 58 -9.59 -4.08 8.83
CA ARG A 58 -9.21 -2.67 8.73
C ARG A 58 -7.82 -2.52 8.13
N TYR A 59 -7.63 -1.44 7.38
CA TYR A 59 -6.32 -1.04 6.86
C TYR A 59 -5.84 0.23 7.57
N HIS A 60 -4.56 0.26 7.93
CA HIS A 60 -3.85 1.43 8.42
C HIS A 60 -2.79 1.86 7.42
N VAL A 61 -2.83 3.10 6.96
CA VAL A 61 -1.84 3.64 6.03
C VAL A 61 -0.89 4.59 6.76
N ARG A 62 0.41 4.49 6.47
CA ARG A 62 1.45 5.37 7.01
C ARG A 62 2.45 5.73 5.92
N ALA A 63 2.99 6.95 5.94
CA ALA A 63 4.15 7.27 5.13
C ALA A 63 5.33 6.38 5.52
N MET A 64 6.08 5.87 4.54
CA MET A 64 7.33 5.16 4.82
C MET A 64 8.45 6.17 5.00
N GLU A 65 9.09 6.12 6.17
CA GLU A 65 10.37 6.79 6.38
C GLU A 65 11.40 6.24 5.39
N ARG A 66 12.17 7.12 4.76
CA ARG A 66 13.32 6.68 3.96
C ARG A 66 14.29 6.00 4.92
N GLY A 67 14.52 4.70 4.73
CA GLY A 67 15.53 3.98 5.48
C GLY A 67 16.87 4.67 5.28
N SER A 68 17.50 5.14 6.37
CA SER A 68 18.90 5.51 6.38
C SER A 68 19.71 4.26 6.02
N ALA A 69 20.22 4.24 4.79
CA ALA A 69 21.15 3.24 4.29
C ALA A 69 22.45 3.25 5.10
#